data_AF-A0A7T8A0U5-F1
#
_entry.id   AF-A0A7T8A0U5-F1
#
_cell.length_a   1.000
_cell.length_b   1.000
_cell.length_c   1.000
_cell.angle_alpha   90.00
_cell.angle_beta   90.00
_cell.angle_gamma   90.00
#
_symmetry.space_group_name_H-M   'P 1'
#
loop_
_entity.id
_entity.type
_entity.pdbx_description
1 polymer ?
#
loop_
_entity_poly.entity_id
_entity_poly.type
_entity_poly.pdbx_seq_one_letter_code
_entity_poly.pdbx_strand_id
1 'polypeptide(L)'
;MITKEKAVEIAIEYAKTRNRNYIYIETERVNYQENIRIPHGKYYEQKRSVYTITCHNEGYLDPISNYITVDAERGEVLFTITPQGYAEDWED
;
A
#
# COMPACT_ATOMS: atom_id res chain seq x y z
N MET A 1 -11.77 2.30 -12.87
CA MET A 1 -11.38 2.59 -11.48
C MET A 1 -12.15 1.75 -10.48
N ILE A 2 -11.46 1.12 -9.54
CA ILE A 2 -12.03 0.41 -8.38
C ILE A 2 -12.52 1.41 -7.32
N THR A 3 -13.30 0.95 -6.34
CA THR A 3 -13.70 1.80 -5.21
C THR A 3 -12.64 1.81 -4.11
N LYS A 4 -12.74 2.80 -3.21
CA LYS A 4 -11.92 2.87 -1.99
C LYS A 4 -12.04 1.61 -1.14
N GLU A 5 -13.26 1.11 -0.95
CA GLU A 5 -13.54 -0.10 -0.18
C GLU A 5 -12.84 -1.29 -0.81
N LYS A 6 -12.88 -1.38 -2.15
CA LYS A 6 -12.20 -2.46 -2.86
C LYS A 6 -10.68 -2.38 -2.72
N ALA A 7 -10.12 -1.19 -2.75
CA ALA A 7 -8.68 -0.99 -2.53
C ALA A 7 -8.25 -1.43 -1.12
N VAL A 8 -9.08 -1.19 -0.11
CA VAL A 8 -8.85 -1.67 1.27
C VAL A 8 -8.89 -3.19 1.35
N GLU A 9 -9.89 -3.84 0.72
CA GLU A 9 -9.96 -5.32 0.67
C GLU A 9 -8.69 -5.92 0.06
N ILE A 10 -8.24 -5.35 -1.06
CA ILE A 10 -7.01 -5.78 -1.75
C ILE A 10 -5.79 -5.62 -0.84
N ALA A 11 -5.68 -4.48 -0.14
CA ALA A 11 -4.57 -4.25 0.79
C ALA A 11 -4.57 -5.25 1.97
N ILE A 12 -5.75 -5.59 2.50
CA ILE A 12 -5.90 -6.60 3.56
C ILE A 12 -5.49 -7.99 3.07
N GLU A 13 -5.96 -8.41 1.88
CA GLU A 13 -5.56 -9.70 1.30
C GLU A 13 -4.06 -9.74 1.01
N TYR A 14 -3.52 -8.67 0.42
CA TYR A 14 -2.10 -8.56 0.13
C TYR A 14 -1.23 -8.72 1.38
N ALA A 15 -1.55 -7.99 2.45
CA ALA A 15 -0.85 -8.09 3.72
C ALA A 15 -0.83 -9.53 4.26
N LYS A 16 -1.96 -10.24 4.19
CA LYS A 16 -2.05 -11.66 4.58
C LYS A 16 -1.19 -12.55 3.70
N THR A 17 -1.25 -12.38 2.38
CA THR A 17 -0.47 -13.22 1.44
C THR A 17 1.04 -13.05 1.57
N ARG A 18 1.50 -11.84 1.93
CA ARG A 18 2.91 -11.53 2.17
C ARG A 18 3.37 -11.85 3.60
N ASN A 19 2.50 -12.43 4.43
CA ASN A 19 2.77 -12.70 5.84
C ASN A 19 3.25 -11.46 6.63
N ARG A 20 2.70 -10.29 6.30
CA ARG A 20 3.05 -9.03 6.94
C ARG A 20 2.18 -8.83 8.16
N ASN A 21 2.82 -8.76 9.33
CA ASN A 21 2.14 -8.57 10.61
C ASN A 21 1.82 -7.09 10.85
N TYR A 22 0.90 -6.53 10.06
CA TYR A 22 0.26 -5.26 10.39
C TYR A 22 -0.85 -5.51 11.41
N ILE A 23 -0.83 -4.82 12.56
CA ILE A 23 -1.93 -4.91 13.54
C ILE A 23 -3.20 -4.29 12.96
N TYR A 24 -3.04 -3.15 12.29
CA TYR A 24 -4.14 -2.28 11.95
C TYR A 24 -3.97 -1.69 10.56
N ILE A 25 -5.00 -1.85 9.74
CA ILE A 25 -5.14 -1.20 8.44
C ILE A 25 -6.20 -0.11 8.63
N GLU A 26 -5.81 1.16 8.45
CA GLU A 26 -6.72 2.30 8.58
C GLU A 26 -7.67 2.35 7.38
N THR A 27 -8.84 1.72 7.52
CA THR A 27 -9.84 1.63 6.45
C THR A 27 -10.48 2.98 6.11
N GLU A 28 -10.54 3.90 7.06
CA GLU A 28 -11.08 5.24 6.86
C GLU A 28 -10.08 6.18 6.17
N ARG A 29 -8.77 5.95 6.33
CA ARG A 29 -7.71 6.81 5.81
C ARG A 29 -7.08 6.24 4.55
N VAL A 30 -7.82 6.37 3.46
CA VAL A 30 -7.35 6.03 2.11
C VAL A 30 -7.25 7.30 1.29
N ASN A 31 -6.04 7.59 0.80
CA ASN A 31 -5.79 8.74 -0.05
C ASN A 31 -5.86 8.31 -1.51
N TYR A 32 -6.66 9.00 -2.30
CA TYR A 32 -6.67 8.87 -3.75
C TYR A 32 -5.79 9.95 -4.38
N GLN A 33 -4.96 9.58 -5.34
CA GLN A 33 -4.13 10.52 -6.09
C GLN A 33 -4.14 10.17 -7.57
N GLU A 34 -4.30 11.17 -8.43
CA GLU A 34 -4.33 10.99 -9.88
C GLU A 34 -2.99 11.27 -10.53
N ASN A 35 -2.66 10.50 -11.57
CA ASN A 35 -1.52 10.75 -12.43
C ASN A 35 -0.17 10.89 -11.70
N ILE A 36 0.02 10.16 -10.60
CA ILE A 36 1.28 10.15 -9.87
C ILE A 36 2.32 9.34 -10.64
N ARG A 37 3.59 9.74 -10.54
CA ARG A 37 4.70 8.97 -11.10
C ARG A 37 5.04 7.83 -10.14
N ILE A 38 4.96 6.60 -10.62
CA ILE A 38 5.27 5.41 -9.81
C ILE A 38 6.77 5.35 -9.52
N PRO A 39 7.19 5.35 -8.24
CA PRO A 39 8.60 5.45 -7.88
C PRO A 39 9.29 4.08 -7.72
N HIS A 40 8.56 2.96 -7.82
CA HIS A 40 9.09 1.62 -7.59
C HIS A 40 8.29 0.52 -8.31
N GLY A 41 8.93 -0.61 -8.60
CA GLY A 41 8.28 -1.83 -9.05
C GLY A 41 7.80 -1.84 -10.51
N LYS A 42 6.74 -2.63 -10.76
CA LYS A 42 6.24 -3.07 -12.09
C LYS A 42 5.91 -1.93 -13.07
N TYR A 43 5.66 -0.72 -12.58
CA TYR A 43 5.29 0.45 -13.40
C TYR A 43 6.19 1.66 -13.19
N TYR A 44 7.45 1.45 -12.81
CA TYR A 44 8.41 2.52 -12.57
C TYR A 44 8.38 3.63 -13.65
N GLU A 45 8.36 4.88 -13.20
CA GLU A 45 8.24 6.12 -13.97
C GLU A 45 6.95 6.35 -14.77
N GLN A 46 6.04 5.38 -14.83
CA GLN A 46 4.75 5.54 -15.48
C GLN A 46 3.80 6.37 -14.60
N LYS A 47 2.88 7.09 -15.23
CA LYS A 47 1.80 7.81 -14.53
C LYS A 47 0.62 6.88 -14.28
N ARG A 48 0.16 6.80 -13.04
CA ARG A 48 -1.02 6.02 -12.62
C ARG A 48 -1.84 6.79 -11.60
N SER A 49 -3.13 6.54 -11.57
CA SER A 49 -3.97 6.92 -10.43
C SER A 49 -3.88 5.81 -9.38
N VAL A 50 -3.77 6.17 -8.11
CA VAL A 50 -3.54 5.21 -7.03
C VAL A 50 -4.41 5.48 -5.81
N TYR A 51 -4.65 4.42 -5.05
CA TYR A 51 -5.08 4.49 -3.67
C TYR A 51 -3.90 4.16 -2.74
N THR A 52 -3.71 4.96 -1.71
CA THR A 52 -2.70 4.72 -0.68
C THR A 52 -3.40 4.45 0.64
N ILE A 53 -3.18 3.25 1.19
CA ILE A 53 -3.79 2.76 2.42
C ILE A 53 -2.74 2.78 3.53
N THR A 54 -3.07 3.36 4.69
CA THR A 54 -2.16 3.41 5.85
C THR A 54 -2.29 2.14 6.68
N CYS A 55 -1.15 1.54 7.05
CA CYS A 55 -1.07 0.30 7.83
C CYS A 55 -0.03 0.46 8.96
N HIS A 56 -0.27 -0.13 10.13
CA HIS A 56 0.60 0.06 11.31
C HIS A 56 1.19 -1.26 11.82
N ASN A 57 2.48 -1.26 12.13
CA ASN A 57 3.20 -2.38 12.75
C ASN A 57 3.10 -2.38 14.29
N GLU A 58 3.12 -3.58 14.89
CA GLU A 58 3.21 -3.76 16.35
C GLU A 58 4.58 -3.43 16.93
N GLY A 59 4.60 -3.14 18.24
CA GLY A 59 5.83 -3.17 19.06
C GLY A 59 6.47 -1.82 19.34
N TYR A 60 5.89 -0.72 18.86
CA TYR A 60 6.39 0.63 19.07
C TYR A 60 5.42 1.46 19.91
N LEU A 61 5.95 2.29 20.81
CA LEU A 61 5.17 3.25 21.60
C LEU A 61 4.40 4.22 20.70
N ASP A 62 4.99 4.55 19.54
CA ASP A 62 4.33 5.23 18.43
C ASP A 62 4.23 4.25 17.24
N PRO A 63 3.02 3.89 16.79
CA PRO A 63 2.85 2.91 15.71
C PRO A 63 3.56 3.37 14.44
N ILE A 64 4.42 2.52 13.90
CA ILE A 64 5.12 2.81 12.64
C ILE A 64 4.12 2.65 11.49
N SER A 65 3.84 3.76 10.81
CA SER A 65 3.00 3.78 9.61
C SER A 65 3.76 3.30 8.38
N ASN A 66 3.13 2.38 7.67
CA ASN A 66 3.48 1.91 6.34
C ASN A 66 2.34 2.25 5.39
N TYR A 67 2.62 2.28 4.09
CA TYR A 67 1.65 2.70 3.08
C TYR A 67 1.60 1.70 1.94
N ILE A 68 0.50 0.96 1.83
CA ILE A 68 0.25 0.06 0.70
C ILE A 68 -0.34 0.89 -0.43
N THR A 69 0.31 0.90 -1.59
CA THR A 69 -0.17 1.63 -2.78
C THR A 69 -0.78 0.65 -3.78
N VAL A 70 -2.01 0.93 -4.18
CA VAL A 70 -2.83 0.11 -5.09
C VAL A 70 -3.16 0.92 -6.34
N ASP A 71 -3.01 0.33 -7.52
CA ASP A 71 -3.44 0.91 -8.80
C ASP A 71 -4.96 1.09 -8.79
N ALA A 72 -5.42 2.33 -8.96
CA ALA A 72 -6.83 2.66 -8.87
C ALA A 72 -7.63 2.11 -10.07
N GLU A 73 -7.01 1.80 -11.21
CA GLU A 73 -7.70 1.28 -12.38
C GLU A 73 -7.86 -0.24 -12.33
N ARG A 74 -6.80 -0.94 -11.92
CA ARG A 74 -6.68 -2.41 -12.02
C ARG A 74 -6.80 -3.13 -10.69
N GLY A 75 -6.63 -2.43 -9.57
CA GLY A 75 -6.57 -3.05 -8.24
C GLY A 75 -5.33 -3.91 -8.01
N GLU A 76 -4.26 -3.69 -8.76
CA GLU A 76 -2.98 -4.34 -8.50
C GLU A 76 -2.24 -3.60 -7.38
N VAL A 77 -1.69 -4.32 -6.40
CA VAL A 77 -0.75 -3.71 -5.45
C VAL A 77 0.55 -3.38 -6.15
N LEU A 78 1.01 -2.14 -6.01
CA LEU A 78 2.18 -1.63 -6.70
C LEU A 78 3.45 -1.81 -5.87
N PHE A 79 3.41 -1.33 -4.63
CA PHE A 79 4.52 -1.38 -3.66
C PHE A 79 3.99 -0.97 -2.28
N THR A 80 4.84 -1.14 -1.28
CA THR A 80 4.56 -0.71 0.10
C THR A 80 5.69 0.14 0.62
N ILE A 81 5.40 1.39 0.96
CA ILE A 81 6.36 2.31 1.56
C ILE A 81 6.44 2.03 3.06
N THR A 82 7.66 1.87 3.55
CA THR A 82 8.01 1.80 4.98
C THR A 82 9.00 2.93 5.29
N PRO A 83 9.29 3.24 6.57
CA PRO A 83 10.34 4.20 6.90
C PRO A 83 11.74 3.81 6.38
N GLN A 84 11.98 2.52 6.11
CA GLN A 84 13.27 2.00 5.65
C GLN A 84 13.37 1.88 4.12
N GLY A 85 12.32 2.21 3.37
CA GLY A 85 12.26 2.02 1.92
C GLY A 85 11.05 1.19 1.51
N TYR A 86 11.15 0.43 0.42
CA TYR A 86 10.05 -0.40 -0.07
C TYR A 86 10.10 -1.78 0.58
N ALA A 87 8.99 -2.24 1.17
CA ALA A 87 8.95 -3.53 1.86
C ALA A 87 9.35 -4.68 0.94
N GLU A 88 8.94 -4.60 -0.33
CA GLU A 88 9.22 -5.60 -1.36
C GLU A 88 10.71 -5.78 -1.68
N ASP A 89 11.58 -4.81 -1.35
CA ASP A 89 13.04 -4.94 -1.56
C ASP A 89 13.71 -5.91 -0.57
N TRP A 90 13.01 -6.29 0.51
CA TRP A 90 13.51 -7.12 1.61
C TRP A 90 12.81 -8.48 1.68
N GLU A 91 11.88 -8.73 0.75
CA GLU A 91 11.10 -9.95 0.65
C GLU A 91 11.65 -10.76 -0.55
N ASP A 92 12.39 -11.83 -0.25
CA ASP A 92 12.87 -12.80 -1.25
C ASP A 92 11.71 -13.57 -1.92
#